data_AF-A0A853B9W0-F1
#
_entry.id   AF-A0A853B9W0-F1
#
_cell.length_a   1.000
_cell.length_b   1.000
_cell.length_c   1.000
_cell.angle_alpha   90.00
_cell.angle_beta   90.00
_cell.angle_gamma   90.00
#
_symmetry.space_group_name_H-M   'P 1'
#
loop_
_entity.id
_entity.type
_entity.pdbx_description
1 polymer ?
#
loop_
_entity_poly.entity_id
_entity_poly.type
_entity_poly.pdbx_seq_one_letter_code
_entity_poly.pdbx_strand_id
1 'polypeptide(L)' 'MLASLLNPYSFTEIGDDGVTRQSHTGNCTDYKKALATRFGVNQKYVGTIEIVVDRANGSLVLVNPSGGGWEWRY' A
#
# COMPACT_ATOMS: atom_id res chain seq x y z
N MET A 1 9.17 -10.78 -5.50
CA MET A 1 8.20 -10.75 -6.62
C MET A 1 7.41 -9.46 -6.52
N LEU A 2 7.11 -8.74 -7.61
CA LEU A 2 6.40 -7.44 -7.56
C LEU A 2 5.05 -7.54 -6.82
N ALA A 3 4.37 -8.68 -6.96
CA ALA A 3 3.14 -9.03 -6.25
C ALA A 3 3.28 -9.02 -4.72
N SER A 4 4.46 -9.36 -4.20
CA SER A 4 4.73 -9.36 -2.75
C SER A 4 5.04 -7.97 -2.22
N LEU A 5 5.52 -7.07 -3.09
CA LEU A 5 5.86 -5.70 -2.71
C LEU A 5 4.61 -4.82 -2.67
N LEU A 6 3.80 -4.82 -3.74
CA LEU A 6 2.57 -4.03 -3.83
C LEU A 6 1.36 -4.83 -3.34
N ASN A 7 1.40 -5.18 -2.06
CA ASN A 7 0.31 -5.82 -1.34
C ASN A 7 -0.19 -4.86 -0.26
N PRO A 8 -1.51 -4.66 -0.09
CA PRO A 8 -2.07 -3.84 0.99
C PRO A 8 -1.50 -4.13 2.39
N TYR A 9 -1.19 -5.40 2.69
CA TYR A 9 -0.61 -5.80 3.98
C TYR A 9 0.87 -5.38 4.14
N SER A 10 1.50 -4.89 3.08
CA SER A 10 2.87 -4.37 3.10
C SER A 10 2.92 -2.90 3.53
N PHE A 11 1.77 -2.25 3.71
CA PHE A 11 1.68 -0.84 4.12
C PHE A 11 1.48 -0.72 5.64
N THR A 12 2.20 0.22 6.24
CA THR A 12 2.11 0.55 7.67
C THR A 12 1.79 2.03 7.81
N GLU A 13 0.84 2.36 8.69
CA GLU A 13 0.56 3.74 9.10
C GLU A 13 1.53 4.13 10.22
N ILE A 14 2.09 5.33 10.13
CA ILE A 14 2.80 6.01 11.20
C ILE A 14 1.99 7.26 11.53
N GLY A 15 1.37 7.28 12.71
CA GLY A 15 0.64 8.46 13.17
C GLY A 15 1.57 9.61 13.55
N ASP A 16 1.03 10.81 13.68
CA ASP A 16 1.77 11.99 14.19
C ASP A 16 2.30 11.78 15.62
N ASP A 17 1.75 10.80 16.34
CA ASP A 17 2.23 10.34 17.64
C ASP A 17 3.48 9.45 17.56
N GLY A 18 3.94 9.14 16.35
CA GLY A 18 5.04 8.23 16.07
C GLY A 18 4.69 6.75 16.24
N VAL A 19 3.43 6.42 16.53
CA VAL A 19 2.99 5.04 16.73
C VAL A 19 2.69 4.39 15.40
N THR A 20 3.27 3.21 15.18
CA THR A 20 3.02 2.37 14.01
C THR A 20 1.77 1.54 14.18
N ARG A 21 0.93 1.51 13.14
CA ARG A 21 -0.30 0.73 13.08
C ARG A 21 -0.37 -0.03 11.76
N GLN A 22 -0.97 -1.20 11.80
CA GLN A 22 -1.17 -1.97 10.58
C GLN A 22 -2.28 -1.29 9.76
N SER A 23 -1.99 -1.00 8.51
CA SER A 23 -3.04 -0.50 7.60
C SER A 23 -3.89 -1.65 7.06
N HIS A 24 -5.11 -1.33 6.63
CA HIS A 24 -6.10 -2.31 6.18
C HIS A 24 -6.45 -2.13 4.71
N THR A 25 -6.98 -3.19 4.11
CA THR A 25 -7.61 -3.08 2.78
C THR A 25 -8.97 -2.43 2.91
N GLY A 26 -9.22 -1.43 2.06
CA GLY A 26 -10.58 -0.94 1.86
C GLY A 26 -11.33 -1.71 0.77
N ASN A 27 -12.64 -1.47 0.71
CA ASN A 27 -13.55 -2.13 -0.23
C ASN A 27 -14.32 -1.12 -1.11
N CYS A 28 -13.94 0.16 -1.12
CA CYS A 28 -14.62 1.21 -1.88
C CYS A 28 -14.14 1.32 -3.33
N THR A 29 -13.07 0.62 -3.71
CA THR A 29 -12.48 0.69 -5.04
C THR A 29 -13.32 -0.08 -6.06
N ASP A 30 -13.63 0.58 -7.17
CA ASP A 30 -14.21 -0.08 -8.35
C ASP A 30 -13.29 -1.22 -8.80
N TYR A 31 -13.84 -2.45 -8.86
CA TYR A 31 -13.12 -3.65 -9.28
C TYR A 31 -12.43 -3.51 -10.65
N LYS A 32 -12.94 -2.64 -11.54
CA LYS A 32 -12.33 -2.36 -12.85
C LYS A 32 -11.06 -1.51 -12.75
N LYS A 33 -10.89 -0.76 -11.66
CA LYS A 33 -9.73 0.10 -11.40
C LYS A 33 -8.75 -0.52 -10.42
N ALA A 34 -9.14 -1.59 -9.70
CA ALA A 34 -8.27 -2.29 -8.77
C ALA A 34 -7.00 -2.81 -9.46
N LEU A 35 -5.87 -2.73 -8.75
CA LEU A 35 -4.62 -3.31 -9.25
C LEU A 35 -4.77 -4.83 -9.42
N ALA A 36 -4.26 -5.35 -10.54
CA ALA A 36 -4.27 -6.79 -10.82
C ALA A 36 -3.55 -7.57 -9.71
N THR A 37 -4.08 -8.73 -9.33
CA THR A 37 -3.47 -9.61 -8.31
C THR A 37 -2.45 -10.59 -8.91
N ARG A 38 -2.30 -10.60 -10.24
CA ARG A 38 -1.38 -11.47 -10.98
C ARG A 38 -0.48 -10.62 -11.87
N PHE A 39 0.82 -10.82 -11.72
CA PHE A 39 1.84 -10.06 -12.44
C PHE A 39 2.72 -11.03 -13.24
N GLY A 40 2.59 -10.98 -14.57
CA GLY A 40 3.54 -11.56 -15.51
C GLY A 40 4.84 -10.75 -15.64
N VAL A 41 5.89 -11.42 -16.14
CA VAL A 41 7.23 -10.88 -16.34
C VAL A 41 7.24 -9.85 -17.49
N ASN A 42 8.04 -8.78 -17.36
CA ASN A 42 8.23 -7.74 -18.37
C ASN A 42 6.95 -7.02 -18.82
N GLN A 43 5.99 -6.82 -17.92
CA GLN A 43 4.74 -6.10 -18.19
C GLN A 43 4.61 -4.85 -17.31
N LYS A 44 3.79 -3.90 -17.78
CA LYS A 44 3.41 -2.69 -17.03
C LYS A 44 1.98 -2.84 -16.54
N TYR A 45 1.74 -2.39 -15.31
CA TYR A 45 0.44 -2.45 -14.66
C TYR A 45 0.08 -1.07 -14.15
N VAL A 46 -1.21 -0.74 -14.26
CA VAL A 46 -1.80 0.47 -13.68
C VAL A 46 -3.06 0.03 -12.97
N GLY A 47 -3.27 0.53 -11.75
CA GLY A 47 -4.46 0.26 -10.97
C GLY A 47 -4.40 1.00 -9.65
N THR A 48 -5.44 0.81 -8.86
CA THR A 48 -5.65 1.44 -7.56
C THR A 48 -5.55 0.38 -6.47
N ILE A 49 -4.82 0.73 -5.40
CA ILE A 49 -4.86 0.01 -4.13
C ILE A 49 -5.52 0.97 -3.14
N GLU A 50 -6.51 0.48 -2.42
CA GLU A 50 -7.14 1.24 -1.34
C GLU A 50 -6.63 0.76 0.00
N ILE A 51 -6.10 1.72 0.74
CA ILE A 51 -5.54 1.54 2.06
C ILE A 51 -6.40 2.34 3.02
N VAL A 52 -6.93 1.65 4.03
CA VAL A 52 -7.67 2.24 5.13
C VAL A 52 -6.72 2.39 6.31
N VAL A 53 -6.74 3.59 6.88
CA VAL A 53 -5.93 4.02 8.03
C VAL A 53 -6.87 4.53 9.11
N ASP A 54 -6.43 4.44 10.37
CA ASP A 54 -7.29 4.80 11.51
C ASP A 54 -7.34 6.31 11.75
N ARG A 55 -6.37 7.06 11.20
CA ARG A 55 -6.22 8.50 11.44
C ARG A 55 -6.47 9.30 10.17
N ALA A 56 -6.91 10.53 10.35
CA ALA A 56 -7.12 11.48 9.26
C ALA A 56 -5.81 12.06 8.70
N ASN A 57 -4.72 11.95 9.46
CA ASN A 57 -3.40 12.47 9.09
C ASN A 57 -2.28 11.53 9.55
N GLY A 58 -1.18 11.53 8.81
CA GLY A 58 0.03 10.77 9.16
C GLY A 58 0.90 10.43 7.95
N SER A 59 1.72 9.40 8.10
CA SER A 59 2.54 8.85 7.02
C SER A 59 2.17 7.41 6.73
N LEU A 60 1.96 7.08 5.47
CA LEU A 60 1.86 5.71 4.99
C LEU A 60 3.23 5.27 4.48
N VAL A 61 3.72 4.13 4.97
CA VAL A 61 5.05 3.61 4.63
C VAL A 61 4.93 2.25 3.97
N LEU A 62 5.67 2.07 2.88
CA LEU A 62 5.90 0.78 2.22
C LEU A 62 7.39 0.45 2.29
N VAL A 63 7.74 -0.60 3.03
CA VAL A 63 9.13 -1.06 3.15
C VAL A 63 9.44 -2.12 2.11
N ASN A 64 10.52 -1.92 1.35
CA ASN A 64 11.01 -2.93 0.43
C ASN A 64 11.91 -3.93 1.19
N PRO A 65 11.65 -5.24 1.12
CA PRO A 65 12.52 -6.25 1.75
C PRO A 65 13.98 -6.19 1.31
N SER A 66 14.24 -5.67 0.11
CA SER A 66 15.59 -5.50 -0.45
C SER A 66 16.31 -4.23 0.02
N GLY A 67 15.70 -3.45 0.90
CA GLY A 67 16.18 -2.15 1.37
C GLY A 67 15.48 -0.97 0.70
N GLY A 68 15.35 0.13 1.46
CA GLY A 68 14.61 1.33 1.06
C GLY A 68 13.09 1.17 1.14
N GLY A 69 12.38 2.15 0.60
CA GLY A 69 10.92 2.16 0.63
C GLY A 69 10.35 3.45 0.11
N TRP A 70 9.04 3.59 0.32
CA TRP A 70 8.28 4.78 -0.02
C TRP A 70 7.52 5.26 1.21
N GLU A 71 7.43 6.57 1.34
CA GLU A 71 6.63 7.25 2.36
C GLU A 71 5.72 8.25 1.66
N TRP A 72 4.45 8.26 2.05
CA TRP A 72 3.46 9.23 1.60
C TRP A 72 2.83 9.89 2.82
N ARG A 73 2.87 11.23 2.88
CA ARG A 73 2.15 12.00 3.89
C ARG A 73 0.74 12.28 3.41
N TYR A 74 -0.22 12.15 4.31
CA TYR A 74 -1.64 12.45 4.08
C TYR A 74 -2.22 13.25 5.24
#